data_AF-A0AA90TJB2-F1
#
_entry.id   AF-A0AA90TJB2-F1
#
_cell.length_a   1.000
_cell.length_b   1.000
_cell.length_c   1.000
_cell.angle_alpha   90.00
_cell.angle_beta   90.00
_cell.angle_gamma   90.00
#
_symmetry.space_group_name_H-M   'P 1'
#
loop_
_entity.id
_entity.type
_entity.pdbx_description
1 polymer ?
#
loop_
_entity_poly.entity_id
_entity_poly.type
_entity_poly.pdbx_seq_one_letter_code
_entity_poly.pdbx_strand_id
1 'polypeptide(L)'
;MRPELQLKKPIDDVTFAVIREIHHATAALGYRAMLVGATARIILIEHVCGLAAGRATKDIDFAFAIETWEQFEALRQHLLASTRFKRMRARFTHFTTGPQQCRTGSPSTSYHLAPSPVSARKFTGRQTWQS
;
A
#
# COMPACT_ATOMS: atom_id res chain seq x y z
N MET A 1 2.08 -25.28 -16.22
CA MET A 1 3.46 -24.76 -16.29
C MET A 1 3.43 -23.32 -15.79
N ARG A 2 4.11 -23.00 -14.68
CA ARG A 2 4.20 -21.62 -14.20
C ARG A 2 5.37 -20.99 -14.96
N PRO A 3 5.16 -19.96 -15.81
CA PRO A 3 6.27 -19.37 -16.53
C PRO A 3 7.26 -18.79 -15.52
N GLU A 4 8.53 -19.12 -15.70
CA GLU A 4 9.61 -18.54 -14.91
C GLU A 4 9.80 -17.08 -15.35
N LEU A 5 9.59 -16.15 -14.42
CA LEU A 5 9.73 -14.73 -14.69
C LEU A 5 11.21 -14.37 -14.61
N GLN A 6 11.79 -13.97 -15.74
CA GLN A 6 13.16 -13.46 -15.78
C GLN A 6 13.18 -11.94 -15.74
N LEU A 7 14.14 -11.39 -14.99
CA LEU A 7 14.38 -9.96 -14.96
C LEU A 7 15.19 -9.54 -16.19
N LYS A 8 14.67 -8.60 -16.98
CA LYS A 8 15.37 -7.89 -18.05
C LYS A 8 16.19 -6.70 -17.52
N LYS A 9 15.83 -6.15 -16.37
CA LYS A 9 16.56 -5.07 -15.69
C LYS A 9 16.75 -5.40 -14.20
N PRO A 10 17.87 -5.01 -13.58
CA PRO A 10 18.10 -5.25 -12.16
C PRO A 10 17.09 -4.46 -11.31
N ILE A 11 16.68 -5.04 -10.19
CA ILE A 11 15.93 -4.34 -9.13
C ILE A 11 16.95 -3.57 -8.28
N ASP A 12 16.59 -2.37 -7.80
CA ASP A 12 17.48 -1.60 -6.94
C ASP A 12 17.79 -2.32 -5.61
N ASP A 13 18.98 -2.06 -5.07
CA ASP A 13 19.50 -2.77 -3.91
C ASP A 13 18.62 -2.63 -2.65
N VAL A 14 17.97 -1.48 -2.48
CA VAL A 14 17.13 -1.21 -1.31
C VAL A 14 15.86 -2.04 -1.39
N THR A 15 15.16 -2.02 -2.53
CA THR A 15 13.97 -2.85 -2.76
C THR A 15 14.31 -4.33 -2.63
N PHE A 16 15.41 -4.78 -3.21
CA PHE A 16 15.84 -6.17 -3.13
C PHE A 16 16.17 -6.59 -1.68
N ALA A 17 16.86 -5.73 -0.92
CA ALA A 17 17.16 -5.98 0.48
C ALA A 17 15.87 -6.12 1.31
N VAL A 18 14.88 -5.24 1.12
CA VAL A 18 13.60 -5.33 1.84
C VAL A 18 12.85 -6.62 1.48
N ILE A 19 12.74 -6.97 0.19
CA ILE A 19 12.09 -8.22 -0.24
C ILE A 19 12.76 -9.43 0.40
N ARG A 20 14.09 -9.47 0.43
CA ARG A 20 14.86 -10.56 1.01
C ARG A 20 14.61 -10.70 2.52
N GLU A 21 14.59 -9.60 3.26
CA GLU A 21 14.32 -9.65 4.70
C GLU A 21 12.89 -10.14 5.00
N ILE A 22 11.90 -9.65 4.25
CA ILE A 22 10.51 -10.12 4.41
C ILE A 22 10.42 -11.61 4.10
N HIS A 23 11.06 -12.07 3.01
CA HIS A 23 11.11 -13.49 2.67
C HIS A 23 11.73 -14.34 3.78
N HIS A 24 12.85 -13.92 4.37
CA HIS A 24 13.47 -14.65 5.48
C HIS A 24 12.57 -14.70 6.71
N ALA A 25 11.96 -13.58 7.09
CA ALA A 25 11.07 -13.53 8.25
C ALA A 25 9.84 -14.43 8.07
N THR A 26 9.21 -14.41 6.90
CA THR A 26 8.04 -15.25 6.64
C THR A 26 8.39 -16.72 6.47
N ALA A 27 9.52 -17.04 5.84
CA ALA A 27 10.02 -18.41 5.76
C ALA A 27 10.31 -19.00 7.15
N ALA A 28 10.94 -18.21 8.04
CA ALA A 28 11.25 -18.64 9.41
C ALA A 28 9.99 -18.94 10.24
N LEU A 29 8.87 -18.29 9.93
CA LEU A 29 7.59 -18.45 10.62
C LEU A 29 6.61 -19.37 9.87
N GLY A 30 6.96 -19.88 8.70
CA GLY A 30 6.08 -20.72 7.87
C GLY A 30 4.93 -19.97 7.20
N TYR A 31 5.05 -18.65 7.02
CA TYR A 31 4.03 -17.79 6.43
C TYR A 31 4.28 -17.54 4.94
N ARG A 32 3.22 -17.25 4.19
CA ARG A 32 3.33 -16.77 2.81
C ARG A 32 3.18 -15.25 2.76
N ALA A 33 4.02 -14.59 1.98
CA ALA A 33 3.90 -13.18 1.65
C ALA A 33 3.80 -12.96 0.15
N MET A 34 3.19 -11.84 -0.22
CA MET A 34 3.13 -11.35 -1.58
C MET A 34 3.51 -9.87 -1.59
N LEU A 35 4.44 -9.50 -2.45
CA LEU A 35 4.70 -8.09 -2.76
C LEU A 35 3.50 -7.55 -3.55
N VAL A 36 2.95 -6.42 -3.11
CA VAL A 36 1.78 -5.78 -3.71
C VAL A 36 2.05 -4.29 -3.95
N GLY A 37 1.02 -3.55 -4.36
CA GLY A 37 1.11 -2.10 -4.50
C GLY A 37 1.94 -1.64 -5.71
N ALA A 38 2.42 -0.41 -5.65
CA ALA A 38 3.09 0.26 -6.77
C ALA A 38 4.42 -0.43 -7.13
N THR A 39 5.19 -0.88 -6.15
CA THR A 39 6.47 -1.58 -6.36
C THR A 39 6.30 -2.88 -7.13
N ALA A 40 5.29 -3.69 -6.81
CA ALA A 40 4.99 -4.91 -7.57
C ALA A 40 4.72 -4.62 -9.05
N ARG A 41 3.94 -3.58 -9.33
CA ARG A 41 3.64 -3.13 -10.70
C ARG A 41 4.90 -2.66 -11.42
N ILE A 42 5.78 -1.91 -10.75
CA ILE A 42 7.05 -1.44 -11.32
C ILE A 42 7.95 -2.63 -11.67
N ILE A 43 8.12 -3.60 -10.76
CA ILE A 43 8.89 -4.82 -11.03
C ILE A 43 8.38 -5.54 -12.28
N LEU A 44 7.06 -5.72 -12.41
CA LEU A 44 6.50 -6.38 -13.58
C LEU A 44 6.73 -5.58 -14.87
N ILE A 45 6.38 -4.30 -14.90
CA ILE A 45 6.42 -3.48 -16.12
C ILE A 45 7.86 -3.17 -16.55
N GLU A 46 8.68 -2.75 -15.60
CA GLU A 46 10.03 -2.29 -15.89
C GLU A 46 11.06 -3.39 -15.86
N HIS A 47 11.05 -4.20 -14.81
CA HIS A 47 12.12 -5.16 -14.59
C HIS A 47 11.86 -6.48 -15.32
N VAL A 48 10.61 -6.93 -15.48
CA VAL A 48 10.27 -8.14 -16.26
C VAL A 48 9.96 -7.80 -17.72
N CYS A 49 9.07 -6.85 -18.00
CA CYS A 49 8.68 -6.55 -19.37
C CYS A 49 9.70 -5.66 -20.11
N GLY A 50 10.51 -4.88 -19.40
CA GLY A 50 11.52 -3.97 -19.97
C GLY A 50 10.98 -2.60 -20.37
N LEU A 51 9.73 -2.28 -20.01
CA LEU A 51 9.06 -1.04 -20.37
C LEU A 51 9.36 0.07 -19.34
N ALA A 52 9.06 1.33 -19.66
CA ALA A 52 9.17 2.40 -18.68
C ALA A 52 7.97 2.35 -17.72
N ALA A 53 8.23 2.18 -16.42
CA ALA A 53 7.20 2.38 -15.42
C ALA A 53 7.14 3.88 -15.04
N GLY A 54 5.92 4.39 -14.78
CA GLY A 54 5.71 5.74 -14.27
C GLY A 54 6.16 5.91 -12.81
N ARG A 55 5.67 6.97 -12.15
CA ARG A 55 6.11 7.40 -10.82
C ARG A 55 6.26 6.26 -9.80
N ALA A 56 7.43 6.21 -9.16
CA ALA A 56 7.71 5.37 -7.99
C ALA A 56 7.07 5.96 -6.72
N THR A 57 6.49 5.08 -5.90
CA THR A 57 6.21 5.39 -4.49
C THR A 57 7.43 4.95 -3.66
N LYS A 58 7.65 5.55 -2.48
CA LYS A 58 8.81 5.23 -1.62
C LYS A 58 8.56 4.04 -0.70
N ASP A 59 7.30 3.71 -0.47
CA ASP A 59 6.82 2.58 0.32
C ASP A 59 6.85 1.28 -0.49
N ILE A 60 7.01 0.17 0.22
CA ILE A 60 6.98 -1.18 -0.33
C ILE A 60 5.92 -1.95 0.46
N ASP A 61 4.85 -2.34 -0.22
CA ASP A 61 3.69 -2.97 0.41
C ASP A 61 3.74 -4.50 0.30
N PHE A 62 3.40 -5.19 1.39
CA PHE A 62 3.29 -6.64 1.44
C PHE A 62 1.93 -7.08 1.96
N ALA A 63 1.37 -8.11 1.35
CA ALA A 63 0.25 -8.88 1.88
C ALA A 63 0.78 -10.17 2.52
N PHE A 64 0.27 -10.53 3.70
CA PHE A 64 0.64 -11.74 4.44
C PHE A 64 -0.56 -12.67 4.56
N ALA A 65 -0.37 -13.95 4.26
CA ALA A 65 -1.37 -14.98 4.48
C ALA A 65 -1.20 -15.55 5.90
N ILE A 66 -1.93 -14.96 6.84
CA ILE A 66 -1.95 -15.30 8.26
C ILE A 66 -3.40 -15.32 8.75
N GLU A 67 -3.66 -16.09 9.80
CA GLU A 67 -5.02 -16.41 10.27
C GLU A 67 -5.40 -15.63 11.52
N THR A 68 -4.43 -15.23 12.34
CA THR A 68 -4.68 -14.61 13.64
C THR A 68 -3.82 -13.38 13.89
N TRP A 69 -4.22 -12.59 14.88
CA TRP A 69 -3.49 -11.40 15.27
C TRP A 69 -2.17 -11.74 15.98
N GLU A 70 -2.11 -12.88 16.66
CA GLU A 70 -0.89 -13.39 17.30
C GLU A 70 0.16 -13.74 16.24
N GLN A 71 -0.24 -14.28 15.09
CA GLN A 71 0.67 -14.54 13.97
C GLN A 71 1.22 -13.23 13.37
N PHE A 72 0.36 -12.21 13.24
CA PHE A 72 0.80 -10.87 12.83
C PHE A 72 1.82 -10.30 13.81
N GLU A 73 1.55 -10.40 15.12
CA GLU A 73 2.42 -9.89 16.16
C GLU A 73 3.76 -10.64 16.20
N ALA A 74 3.76 -11.96 16.02
CA ALA A 74 4.97 -12.76 15.91
C ALA A 74 5.85 -12.32 14.72
N LEU A 75 5.24 -12.08 13.56
CA LEU A 75 5.95 -11.54 12.39
C LEU A 75 6.52 -10.15 12.68
N ARG A 76 5.73 -9.26 13.29
CA ARG A 76 6.16 -7.91 13.66
C ARG A 76 7.36 -7.96 14.61
N GLN A 77 7.32 -8.83 15.61
CA GLN A 77 8.41 -8.99 16.58
C GLN A 77 9.66 -9.56 15.93
N HIS A 78 9.52 -10.57 15.06
CA HIS A 78 10.64 -11.15 14.32
C HIS A 78 11.36 -10.10 13.47
N LEU A 79 10.61 -9.26 12.75
CA LEU A 79 11.19 -8.17 11.96
C LEU A 79 11.91 -7.14 12.84
N LEU A 80 11.32 -6.76 13.97
CA LEU A 80 11.89 -5.77 14.89
C LEU A 80 13.07 -6.28 15.72
N ALA A 81 13.24 -7.59 15.85
CA ALA A 81 14.43 -8.19 16.45
C ALA A 81 15.67 -8.00 15.57
N SER A 82 15.49 -7.79 14.26
CA SER A 82 16.57 -7.38 13.37
C SER A 82 16.93 -5.90 13.58
N THR A 83 18.21 -5.54 13.39
CA THR A 83 18.65 -4.13 13.37
C THR A 83 18.24 -3.39 12.08
N ARG A 84 17.59 -4.09 11.14
CA ARG A 84 17.21 -3.57 9.81
C ARG A 84 15.83 -2.91 9.80
N PHE A 85 14.95 -3.30 10.71
CA PHE A 85 13.61 -2.71 10.82
C PHE A 85 13.47 -1.89 12.09
N LYS A 86 12.78 -0.77 11.94
CA LYS A 86 12.33 0.04 13.07
C LYS A 86 10.87 0.40 12.87
N ARG A 87 10.09 0.34 13.94
CA ARG A 87 8.71 0.79 13.91
C ARG A 87 8.69 2.30 13.64
N MET A 88 8.14 2.69 12.50
CA MET A 88 7.84 4.10 12.27
C MET A 88 6.58 4.47 13.06
N ARG A 89 6.60 5.61 13.77
CA ARG A 89 5.38 6.16 14.36
C ARG A 89 4.42 6.52 13.23
N ALA A 90 3.15 6.14 13.35
CA ALA A 90 2.13 6.42 12.35
C ALA A 90 2.13 7.92 12.01
N ARG A 91 2.45 8.24 10.76
CA ARG A 91 2.34 9.60 10.24
C ARG A 91 0.96 9.67 9.58
N PHE A 92 -0.05 10.09 10.34
CA PHE A 92 -1.37 10.35 9.79
C PHE A 92 -1.29 11.60 8.93
N THR A 93 -1.13 11.44 7.63
CA THR A 93 -1.36 12.54 6.69
C THR A 93 -2.87 12.65 6.51
N HIS A 94 -3.49 13.58 7.23
CA HIS A 94 -4.88 13.95 6.99
C HIS A 94 -4.94 14.62 5.61
N PHE A 95 -5.42 13.89 4.60
CA PHE A 95 -5.78 14.50 3.33
C PHE A 95 -7.15 15.16 3.51
N THR A 96 -7.18 16.47 3.73
CA THR A 96 -8.39 17.24 3.46
C THR A 96 -8.54 17.29 1.94
N THR A 97 -9.48 16.53 1.39
CA THR A 97 -10.06 16.93 0.10
C THR A 97 -10.82 18.23 0.34
N GLY A 98 -10.11 19.36 0.22
CA GLY A 98 -10.78 20.64 0.02
C GLY A 98 -11.60 20.56 -1.27
N PRO A 99 -12.78 21.19 -1.35
CA PRO A 99 -13.50 21.23 -2.61
C PRO A 99 -12.59 21.88 -3.64
N GLN A 100 -12.26 21.13 -4.71
CA GLN A 100 -11.69 21.76 -5.91
C GLN A 100 -12.68 22.84 -6.33
N GLN A 101 -12.30 24.10 -6.18
CA GLN A 101 -13.00 25.18 -6.85
C GLN A 101 -12.73 25.01 -8.35
N CYS A 102 -13.63 24.32 -9.03
CA CYS A 102 -13.73 24.36 -10.48
C CYS A 102 -13.95 25.83 -10.88
N ARG A 103 -12.90 26.51 -11.35
CA ARG A 103 -13.06 27.78 -12.08
C ARG A 103 -13.70 27.44 -13.42
N THR A 104 -15.02 27.50 -13.50
CA THR A 104 -15.75 27.50 -14.77
C THR A 104 -16.05 28.95 -15.15
N GLY A 105 -15.54 29.39 -16.30
CA GLY A 105 -16.08 30.56 -16.99
C GLY A 105 -17.54 30.31 -17.39
N SER A 106 -18.35 31.36 -17.26
CA SER A 106 -19.75 31.51 -17.70
C SER A 106 -19.90 31.30 -19.24
N PRO A 107 -21.10 31.14 -19.84
CA PRO A 107 -22.42 31.48 -19.28
C PRO A 107 -23.62 30.54 -19.54
N SER A 108 -24.66 30.81 -18.74
CA SER A 108 -26.10 30.63 -18.99
C SER A 108 -26.64 29.25 -19.37
N THR A 109 -27.48 28.68 -18.51
CA THR A 109 -28.92 28.42 -18.73
C THR A 109 -29.45 27.58 -17.56
N SER A 110 -30.51 28.05 -16.94
CA SER A 110 -31.18 27.46 -15.77
C SER A 110 -32.05 26.26 -16.14
N TYR A 111 -31.90 25.15 -15.40
CA TYR A 111 -32.99 24.17 -15.21
C TYR A 111 -33.02 23.72 -13.74
N HIS A 112 -34.18 23.91 -13.12
CA HIS A 112 -34.53 23.35 -11.81
C HIS A 112 -34.97 21.89 -11.99
N LEU A 113 -34.39 20.97 -11.20
CA LEU A 113 -35.01 19.71 -10.80
C LEU A 113 -34.54 19.36 -9.38
N ALA A 114 -35.53 19.05 -8.54
CA ALA A 114 -35.44 18.81 -7.10
C ALA A 114 -34.76 17.44 -6.76
N PRO A 115 -34.48 17.14 -5.48
CA PRO A 115 -33.41 16.21 -5.08
C PRO A 115 -33.87 14.76 -4.89
N SER A 116 -32.94 13.82 -5.02
CA SER A 116 -33.00 12.56 -4.27
C SER A 116 -31.62 11.93 -4.02
N PRO A 117 -31.46 11.15 -2.94
CA PRO A 117 -30.24 11.09 -2.17
C PRO A 117 -29.54 9.74 -2.28
N VAL A 118 -28.21 9.74 -2.39
CA VAL A 118 -27.39 8.64 -1.86
C VAL A 118 -26.13 9.24 -1.24
N SER A 119 -26.25 9.72 0.00
CA SER A 119 -25.08 10.03 0.83
C SER A 119 -24.56 8.73 1.42
N ALA A 120 -23.50 8.17 0.84
CA ALA A 120 -22.71 7.15 1.52
C ALA A 120 -21.92 7.84 2.65
N ARG A 121 -22.47 7.82 3.87
CA ARG A 121 -21.73 8.24 5.08
C ARG A 121 -20.75 7.13 5.44
N LYS A 122 -19.45 7.38 5.34
CA LYS A 122 -18.46 6.62 6.12
C LYS A 122 -18.55 7.08 7.57
N PHE A 123 -19.06 6.22 8.44
CA PHE A 123 -19.02 6.40 9.88
C PHE A 123 -17.71 5.79 10.40
N THR A 124 -16.81 6.60 10.94
CA THR A 124 -15.67 6.11 11.73
C THR A 124 -15.84 6.61 13.15
N GLY A 125 -16.38 5.74 14.01
CA GLY A 125 -16.56 6.00 15.43
C GLY A 125 -15.23 6.00 16.18
N ARG A 126 -15.14 6.87 17.19
CA ARG A 126 -14.03 6.99 18.14
C ARG A 126 -14.45 6.25 19.41
N GLN A 127 -13.71 5.22 19.84
CA GLN A 127 -13.81 4.70 21.21
C GLN A 127 -12.65 5.29 22.03
N THR A 128 -12.99 6.04 23.07
CA THR A 128 -12.05 6.49 24.10
C THR A 128 -12.15 5.54 25.28
N TRP A 129 -11.06 4.86 25.62
CA TRP A 129 -10.94 4.16 26.90
C TRP A 129 -10.58 5.20 27.97
N GLN A 130 -11.41 5.31 29.00
CA GLN A 130 -11.04 5.90 30.28
C GLN A 130 -10.54 4.77 31.19
N SER A 131 -9.49 5.05 31.95
CA SER A 131 -9.13 4.36 33.19
C SER A 131 -8.84 5.43 34.22
#